data_AF-A0A9D8XXE5-F1
#
_entry.id   AF-A0A9D8XXE5-F1
#
_cell.length_a   1.000
_cell.length_b   1.000
_cell.length_c   1.000
_cell.angle_alpha   90.00
_cell.angle_beta   90.00
_cell.angle_gamma   90.00
#
_symmetry.space_group_name_H-M   'P 1'
#
loop_
_entity.id
_entity.type
_entity.pdbx_description
1 polymer ?
#
loop_
_entity_poly.entity_id
_entity_poly.type
_entity_poly.pdbx_seq_one_letter_code
_entity_poly.pdbx_strand_id
1 'polypeptide(L)'
;MSKQERAKELYRLIYKVDGKVSFAEWYAKGESLKSVAVPSKGTYEFSGWSNLPDKMPDHDVVIEGTFTPALHDLVFMLEGGEYTRRRIAFGSPTESPEVPEKHGATFAGWEGLPETMPDEDLTVNGRYENNSYRLTYVVNDRHSFTVMVPYESVIEPMDYPKKDHYAFSGWEGLPETMPDHDVTVEG
;
A
#
# COMPACT_ATOMS: atom_id res chain seq x y z
N MET A 1 -57.75 51.86 1.21
CA MET A 1 -56.44 51.78 0.53
C MET A 1 -55.94 50.36 0.66
N SER A 2 -56.01 49.59 -0.43
CA SER A 2 -55.44 48.24 -0.47
C SER A 2 -53.92 48.38 -0.54
N LYS A 3 -53.20 47.89 0.48
CA LYS A 3 -51.76 47.66 0.36
C LYS A 3 -51.61 46.49 -0.61
N GLN A 4 -51.29 46.81 -1.85
CA GLN A 4 -50.88 45.81 -2.82
C GLN A 4 -49.56 45.22 -2.30
N GLU A 5 -49.62 44.02 -1.71
CA GLU A 5 -48.41 43.23 -1.44
C GLU A 5 -47.74 42.98 -2.81
N ARG A 6 -46.57 43.59 -3.03
CA ARG A 6 -45.75 43.25 -4.18
C ARG A 6 -45.40 41.77 -4.06
N ALA A 7 -45.71 40.99 -5.10
CA ALA A 7 -45.21 39.63 -5.22
C ALA A 7 -43.69 39.66 -5.06
N LYS A 8 -43.15 38.83 -4.16
CA LYS A 8 -41.69 38.64 -4.07
C LYS A 8 -41.23 37.99 -5.38
N GLU A 9 -40.31 38.63 -6.08
CA GLU A 9 -39.63 38.01 -7.22
C GLU A 9 -38.74 36.89 -6.68
N LEU A 10 -39.09 35.64 -7.00
CA LEU A 10 -38.38 34.43 -6.58
C LEU A 10 -37.57 33.88 -7.76
N TYR A 11 -36.34 33.48 -7.47
CA TYR A 11 -35.42 32.86 -8.43
C TYR A 11 -34.85 31.56 -7.85
N ARG A 12 -34.43 30.66 -8.72
CA ARG A 12 -33.90 29.35 -8.34
C ARG A 12 -32.40 29.40 -8.14
N LEU A 13 -31.94 28.89 -7.00
CA LEU A 13 -30.56 28.46 -6.81
C LEU A 13 -30.50 26.96 -7.10
N ILE A 14 -29.82 26.57 -8.16
CA ILE A 14 -29.77 25.21 -8.70
C ILE A 14 -28.43 24.58 -8.31
N TYR A 15 -28.50 23.48 -7.59
CA TYR A 15 -27.35 22.76 -7.08
C TYR A 15 -26.96 21.65 -8.05
N LYS A 16 -25.73 21.69 -8.55
CA LYS A 16 -25.20 20.68 -9.47
C LYS A 16 -24.00 19.99 -8.83
N VAL A 17 -24.12 18.68 -8.60
CA VAL A 17 -23.04 17.86 -8.01
C VAL A 17 -22.59 16.85 -9.06
N ASP A 18 -21.27 16.76 -9.29
CA ASP A 18 -20.67 15.85 -10.26
C ASP A 18 -21.34 15.94 -11.65
N GLY A 19 -21.61 17.18 -12.10
CA GLY A 19 -22.23 17.43 -13.39
C GLY A 19 -23.75 17.24 -13.45
N LYS A 20 -24.41 16.77 -12.39
CA LYS A 20 -25.86 16.47 -12.36
C LYS A 20 -26.60 17.43 -11.44
N VAL A 21 -27.75 17.93 -11.91
CA VAL A 21 -28.65 18.73 -11.05
C VAL A 21 -29.14 17.82 -9.93
N SER A 22 -28.81 18.18 -8.69
CA SER A 22 -29.19 17.45 -7.49
C SER A 22 -30.55 17.93 -6.99
N PHE A 23 -30.66 19.23 -6.69
CA PHE A 23 -31.89 19.89 -6.28
C PHE A 23 -31.85 21.39 -6.58
N ALA A 24 -32.95 22.10 -6.32
CA ALA A 24 -33.02 23.55 -6.43
C ALA A 24 -33.87 24.13 -5.31
N GLU A 25 -33.49 25.32 -4.84
CA GLU A 25 -34.20 26.07 -3.81
C GLU A 25 -34.63 27.44 -4.36
N TRP A 26 -35.68 28.02 -3.78
CA TRP A 26 -36.20 29.32 -4.20
C TRP A 26 -35.81 30.41 -3.20
N TYR A 27 -35.28 31.50 -3.71
CA TYR A 27 -34.88 32.66 -2.91
C TYR A 27 -35.47 33.94 -3.50
N ALA A 28 -35.78 34.90 -2.64
CA ALA A 28 -36.20 36.23 -3.10
C ALA A 28 -34.99 37.01 -3.66
N LYS A 29 -35.23 37.85 -4.67
CA LYS A 29 -34.21 38.79 -5.18
C LYS A 29 -33.55 39.57 -4.04
N GLY A 30 -32.22 39.51 -3.96
CA GLY A 30 -31.40 40.20 -2.96
C GLY A 30 -31.30 39.50 -1.60
N GLU A 31 -31.93 38.35 -1.42
CA GLU A 31 -31.80 37.52 -0.21
C GLU A 31 -30.38 36.96 -0.07
N SER A 32 -29.84 36.88 1.15
CA SER A 32 -28.44 36.47 1.39
C SER A 32 -28.31 34.95 1.51
N LEU A 33 -27.26 34.38 0.89
CA LEU A 33 -27.08 32.92 0.75
C LEU A 33 -26.02 32.32 1.69
N LYS A 34 -25.75 32.92 2.85
CA LYS A 34 -24.60 32.57 3.72
C LYS A 34 -24.62 31.15 4.33
N SER A 35 -25.67 30.36 4.14
CA SER A 35 -25.84 29.04 4.75
C SER A 35 -26.30 27.97 3.75
N VAL A 36 -25.82 28.03 2.51
CA VAL A 36 -26.06 26.99 1.50
C VAL A 36 -25.57 25.64 2.02
N ALA A 37 -26.42 24.61 1.92
CA ALA A 37 -26.11 23.28 2.44
C ALA A 37 -24.85 22.69 1.77
N VAL A 38 -23.93 22.17 2.57
CA VAL A 38 -22.75 21.43 2.09
C VAL A 38 -23.08 19.94 2.13
N PRO A 39 -23.12 19.25 0.97
CA PRO A 39 -23.43 17.83 0.95
C PRO A 39 -22.27 17.03 1.53
N SER A 40 -22.58 15.86 2.09
CA SER A 40 -21.61 14.89 2.60
C SER A 40 -21.78 13.53 1.91
N LYS A 41 -20.69 12.87 1.56
CA LYS A 41 -20.71 11.57 0.87
C LYS A 41 -19.61 10.66 1.41
N GLY A 42 -19.85 10.02 2.55
CA GLY A 42 -18.90 9.06 3.15
C GLY A 42 -17.49 9.65 3.26
N THR A 43 -16.53 8.94 2.69
CA THR A 43 -15.08 9.25 2.69
C THR A 43 -14.65 10.17 1.53
N TYR A 44 -15.60 10.77 0.81
CA TYR A 44 -15.32 11.72 -0.26
C TYR A 44 -15.30 13.15 0.29
N GLU A 45 -14.33 13.93 -0.16
CA GLU A 45 -14.23 15.35 0.12
C GLU A 45 -15.06 16.15 -0.88
N PHE A 46 -15.85 17.11 -0.38
CA PHE A 46 -16.60 18.03 -1.22
C PHE A 46 -15.77 19.26 -1.57
N SER A 47 -15.65 19.58 -2.85
CA SER A 47 -14.83 20.71 -3.34
C SER A 47 -15.32 22.10 -2.92
N GLY A 48 -16.50 22.19 -2.30
CA GLY A 48 -17.23 23.43 -2.13
C GLY A 48 -18.04 23.82 -3.36
N TRP A 49 -18.88 24.83 -3.20
CA TRP A 49 -19.72 25.38 -4.27
C TRP A 49 -18.97 26.45 -5.06
N SER A 50 -18.87 26.26 -6.37
CA SER A 50 -18.46 27.28 -7.32
C SER A 50 -19.65 28.14 -7.75
N ASN A 51 -19.40 29.39 -8.12
CA ASN A 51 -20.41 30.37 -8.56
C ASN A 51 -21.48 30.73 -7.52
N LEU A 52 -21.24 30.46 -6.23
CA LEU A 52 -22.18 30.84 -5.17
C LEU A 52 -22.16 32.37 -4.96
N PRO A 53 -23.28 33.09 -5.20
CA PRO A 53 -23.31 34.53 -4.98
C PRO A 53 -23.61 34.86 -3.51
N ASP A 54 -23.18 36.03 -3.03
CA ASP A 54 -23.50 36.49 -1.67
C ASP A 54 -25.00 36.70 -1.46
N LYS A 55 -25.69 37.13 -2.52
CA LYS A 55 -27.12 37.40 -2.58
C LYS A 55 -27.74 36.88 -3.86
N MET A 56 -29.01 36.47 -3.80
CA MET A 56 -29.73 35.99 -4.97
C MET A 56 -29.92 37.12 -6.00
N PRO A 57 -29.47 36.95 -7.27
CA PRO A 57 -29.69 37.93 -8.32
C PRO A 57 -31.12 37.83 -8.90
N ASP A 58 -31.39 38.56 -9.97
CA ASP A 58 -32.68 38.57 -10.67
C ASP A 58 -32.78 37.57 -11.82
N HIS A 59 -32.10 36.45 -11.66
CA HIS A 59 -32.13 35.30 -12.54
C HIS A 59 -31.76 34.05 -11.76
N ASP A 60 -32.10 32.89 -12.32
CA ASP A 60 -31.71 31.61 -11.75
C ASP A 60 -30.17 31.46 -11.77
N VAL A 61 -29.61 30.90 -10.71
CA VAL A 61 -28.17 30.68 -10.55
C VAL A 61 -27.91 29.19 -10.47
N VAL A 62 -26.89 28.71 -11.19
CA VAL A 62 -26.38 27.35 -11.05
C VAL A 62 -25.07 27.40 -10.29
N ILE A 63 -25.01 26.68 -9.17
CA ILE A 63 -23.78 26.44 -8.42
C ILE A 63 -23.32 25.00 -8.63
N GLU A 64 -22.01 24.81 -8.74
CA GLU A 64 -21.44 23.49 -9.03
C GLU A 64 -20.47 23.07 -7.94
N GLY A 65 -20.57 21.82 -7.49
CA GLY A 65 -19.61 21.19 -6.59
C GLY A 65 -19.30 19.77 -7.04
N THR A 66 -18.21 19.22 -6.54
CA THR A 66 -17.74 17.88 -6.90
C THR A 66 -17.29 17.12 -5.68
N PHE A 67 -17.35 15.79 -5.75
CA PHE A 67 -16.78 14.90 -4.74
C PHE A 67 -15.50 14.23 -5.26
N THR A 68 -14.42 14.35 -4.50
CA THR A 68 -13.16 13.63 -4.76
C THR A 68 -12.93 12.60 -3.67
N PRO A 69 -12.48 11.37 -3.97
CA PRO A 69 -12.12 10.43 -2.93
C PRO A 69 -11.00 11.02 -2.06
N ALA A 70 -11.04 10.78 -0.75
CA ALA A 70 -9.94 11.13 0.14
C ALA A 70 -8.63 10.43 -0.31
N LEU A 71 -7.51 11.09 -0.06
CA LEU A 71 -6.19 10.57 -0.36
C LEU A 71 -5.48 10.17 0.93
N HIS A 72 -4.92 8.97 0.97
CA HIS A 72 -4.17 8.43 2.11
C HIS A 72 -2.74 8.06 1.69
N ASP A 73 -1.82 8.11 2.63
CA ASP A 73 -0.42 7.73 2.42
C ASP A 73 -0.25 6.21 2.55
N LEU A 74 0.38 5.59 1.55
CA LEU A 74 0.84 4.20 1.58
C LEU A 74 2.37 4.17 1.59
N VAL A 75 2.92 3.72 2.71
CA VAL A 75 4.37 3.67 2.97
C VAL A 75 4.85 2.22 2.86
N PHE A 76 5.88 2.02 2.06
CA PHE A 76 6.55 0.73 1.88
C PHE A 76 7.87 0.75 2.66
N MET A 77 8.01 -0.15 3.62
CA MET A 77 9.21 -0.31 4.43
C MET A 77 10.00 -1.54 3.97
N LEU A 78 11.29 -1.41 3.66
CA LEU A 78 12.15 -2.52 3.26
C LEU A 78 13.35 -2.60 4.20
N GLU A 79 13.58 -3.78 4.81
CA GLU A 79 14.72 -4.02 5.72
C GLU A 79 14.82 -2.97 6.86
N GLY A 80 13.67 -2.50 7.36
CA GLY A 80 13.59 -1.55 8.49
C GLY A 80 13.67 -0.06 8.10
N GLY A 81 13.83 0.27 6.82
CA GLY A 81 13.84 1.65 6.31
C GLY A 81 12.66 1.97 5.39
N GLU A 82 12.28 3.25 5.27
CA GLU A 82 11.30 3.70 4.27
C GLU A 82 11.92 3.53 2.87
N TYR A 83 11.31 2.66 2.06
CA TYR A 83 11.71 2.42 0.68
C TYR A 83 11.03 3.41 -0.26
N THR A 84 9.71 3.54 -0.16
CA THR A 84 8.94 4.49 -0.94
C THR A 84 7.60 4.83 -0.27
N ARG A 85 7.04 5.98 -0.65
CA ARG A 85 5.75 6.47 -0.20
C ARG A 85 4.92 6.93 -1.40
N ARG A 86 3.65 6.58 -1.40
CA ARG A 86 2.68 7.01 -2.40
C ARG A 86 1.43 7.55 -1.73
N ARG A 87 0.78 8.52 -2.38
CA ARG A 87 -0.52 9.01 -1.96
C ARG A 87 -1.59 8.45 -2.89
N ILE A 88 -2.47 7.62 -2.34
CA ILE A 88 -3.42 6.80 -3.09
C ILE A 88 -4.84 7.18 -2.65
N ALA A 89 -5.76 7.27 -3.60
CA ALA A 89 -7.14 7.58 -3.28
C ALA A 89 -7.86 6.37 -2.67
N PHE A 90 -8.67 6.60 -1.64
CA PHE A 90 -9.53 5.59 -1.02
C PHE A 90 -10.24 4.73 -2.08
N GLY A 91 -10.18 3.41 -1.90
CA GLY A 91 -10.78 2.42 -2.79
C GLY A 91 -10.07 2.21 -4.13
N SER A 92 -8.99 2.93 -4.41
CA SER A 92 -8.15 2.66 -5.59
C SER A 92 -7.35 1.38 -5.38
N PRO A 93 -7.04 0.62 -6.45
CA PRO A 93 -6.19 -0.55 -6.35
C PRO A 93 -4.78 -0.16 -5.88
N THR A 94 -4.19 -1.00 -5.06
CA THR A 94 -2.83 -0.88 -4.58
C THR A 94 -1.90 -1.74 -5.44
N GLU A 95 -0.71 -1.22 -5.72
CA GLU A 95 0.30 -1.90 -6.54
C GLU A 95 1.59 -2.00 -5.73
N SER A 96 2.29 -3.13 -5.75
CA SER A 96 3.60 -3.25 -5.12
C SER A 96 4.69 -2.58 -5.96
N PRO A 97 5.65 -1.86 -5.37
CA PRO A 97 6.80 -1.37 -6.12
C PRO A 97 7.74 -2.53 -6.47
N GLU A 98 8.48 -2.39 -7.56
CA GLU A 98 9.62 -3.28 -7.84
C GLU A 98 10.71 -3.05 -6.80
N VAL A 99 11.35 -4.15 -6.40
CA VAL A 99 12.45 -4.15 -5.43
C VAL A 99 13.74 -4.54 -6.13
N PRO A 100 14.91 -4.06 -5.66
CA PRO A 100 16.18 -4.47 -6.24
C PRO A 100 16.41 -5.97 -6.08
N GLU A 101 17.14 -6.58 -7.02
CA GLU A 101 17.67 -7.92 -6.79
C GLU A 101 18.71 -7.89 -5.68
N LYS A 102 18.72 -8.94 -4.85
CA LYS A 102 19.68 -9.11 -3.75
C LYS A 102 20.37 -10.44 -3.94
N HIS A 103 21.68 -10.44 -4.16
CA HIS A 103 22.45 -11.68 -4.31
C HIS A 103 22.25 -12.58 -3.08
N GLY A 104 22.04 -13.87 -3.33
CA GLY A 104 21.84 -14.86 -2.27
C GLY A 104 20.50 -14.79 -1.52
N ALA A 105 19.57 -13.91 -1.92
CA ALA A 105 18.26 -13.82 -1.30
C ALA A 105 17.13 -13.58 -2.31
N THR A 106 15.92 -13.99 -1.96
CA THR A 106 14.70 -13.78 -2.76
C THR A 106 13.77 -12.84 -2.02
N PHE A 107 13.12 -11.92 -2.73
CA PHE A 107 12.12 -11.06 -2.12
C PHE A 107 10.87 -11.86 -1.75
N ALA A 108 10.49 -11.82 -0.48
CA ALA A 108 9.38 -12.62 0.05
C ALA A 108 8.00 -11.99 -0.13
N GLY A 109 7.95 -10.75 -0.65
CA GLY A 109 6.71 -9.99 -0.83
C GLY A 109 6.53 -8.88 0.22
N TRP A 110 5.42 -8.17 0.10
CA TRP A 110 5.00 -7.09 0.99
C TRP A 110 3.93 -7.59 1.96
N GLU A 111 4.28 -7.68 3.24
CA GLU A 111 3.36 -8.04 4.31
C GLU A 111 2.42 -6.88 4.64
N GLY A 112 1.12 -7.18 4.66
CA GLY A 112 0.07 -6.22 4.98
C GLY A 112 -0.40 -5.33 3.82
N LEU A 113 0.04 -5.59 2.58
CA LEU A 113 -0.46 -4.86 1.41
C LEU A 113 -1.86 -5.37 1.01
N PRO A 114 -2.93 -4.56 1.14
CA PRO A 114 -4.27 -4.93 0.68
C PRO A 114 -4.35 -4.88 -0.86
N GLU A 115 -5.48 -5.29 -1.43
CA GLU A 115 -5.79 -5.12 -2.87
C GLU A 115 -6.25 -3.70 -3.23
N THR A 116 -6.84 -2.98 -2.26
CA THR A 116 -7.31 -1.60 -2.43
C THR A 116 -6.96 -0.75 -1.23
N MET A 117 -6.79 0.56 -1.45
CA MET A 117 -6.43 1.51 -0.40
C MET A 117 -7.57 1.68 0.60
N PRO A 118 -7.34 1.43 1.91
CA PRO A 118 -8.33 1.67 2.95
C PRO A 118 -8.53 3.18 3.19
N ASP A 119 -9.49 3.52 4.04
CA ASP A 119 -9.74 4.92 4.45
C ASP A 119 -8.82 5.35 5.61
N GLU A 120 -7.54 4.99 5.52
CA GLU A 120 -6.51 5.35 6.49
C GLU A 120 -5.12 5.25 5.85
N ASP A 121 -4.17 5.98 6.43
CA ASP A 121 -2.76 5.83 6.09
C ASP A 121 -2.28 4.41 6.44
N LEU A 122 -1.51 3.79 5.54
CA LEU A 122 -1.06 2.42 5.67
C LEU A 122 0.46 2.31 5.55
N THR A 123 1.07 1.48 6.40
CA THR A 123 2.47 1.09 6.28
C THR A 123 2.58 -0.42 6.11
N VAL A 124 3.32 -0.86 5.09
CA VAL A 124 3.53 -2.28 4.76
C VAL A 124 5.01 -2.61 4.80
N ASN A 125 5.35 -3.86 5.11
CA ASN A 125 6.75 -4.28 5.31
C ASN A 125 7.16 -5.34 4.30
N GLY A 126 8.24 -5.07 3.57
CA GLY A 126 8.92 -6.01 2.69
C GLY A 126 10.14 -6.61 3.37
N ARG A 127 10.45 -7.86 3.04
CA ARG A 127 11.65 -8.55 3.51
C ARG A 127 12.26 -9.42 2.41
N TYR A 128 13.56 -9.66 2.50
CA TYR A 128 14.21 -10.73 1.77
C TYR A 128 14.33 -12.00 2.62
N GLU A 129 14.29 -13.14 1.97
CA GLU A 129 14.58 -14.44 2.57
C GLU A 129 15.85 -15.01 1.91
N ASN A 130 16.84 -15.39 2.71
CA ASN A 130 18.07 -15.99 2.20
C ASN A 130 17.76 -17.29 1.46
N ASN A 131 18.36 -17.44 0.28
CA ASN A 131 18.26 -18.68 -0.49
C ASN A 131 18.94 -19.81 0.29
N SER A 132 18.53 -21.06 0.07
CA SER A 132 19.17 -22.22 0.67
C SER A 132 19.81 -23.10 -0.39
N TYR A 133 20.96 -23.67 -0.06
CA TYR A 133 21.76 -24.51 -0.94
C TYR A 133 22.00 -25.88 -0.29
N ARG A 134 22.26 -26.90 -1.11
CA ARG A 134 22.52 -28.26 -0.62
C ARG A 134 23.95 -28.38 -0.13
N LEU A 135 24.13 -28.86 1.10
CA LEU A 135 25.40 -29.35 1.62
C LEU A 135 25.33 -30.88 1.69
N THR A 136 26.22 -31.56 0.98
CA THR A 136 26.29 -33.02 0.91
C THR A 136 27.58 -33.54 1.53
N TYR A 137 27.45 -34.38 2.53
CA TYR A 137 28.54 -35.07 3.21
C TYR A 137 28.69 -36.46 2.62
N VAL A 138 29.86 -36.80 2.06
CA VAL A 138 30.15 -38.10 1.45
C VAL A 138 31.20 -38.84 2.28
N VAL A 139 30.89 -40.08 2.68
CA VAL A 139 31.83 -40.92 3.45
C VAL A 139 32.26 -42.12 2.65
N ASN A 140 33.58 -42.24 2.43
CA ASN A 140 34.22 -43.34 1.71
C ASN A 140 33.46 -43.77 0.42
N ASP A 141 33.00 -42.81 -0.38
CA ASP A 141 32.27 -43.00 -1.65
C ASP A 141 31.02 -43.90 -1.57
N ARG A 142 30.44 -44.09 -0.38
CA ARG A 142 29.35 -45.07 -0.16
C ARG A 142 28.10 -44.51 0.49
N HIS A 143 28.25 -43.55 1.39
CA HIS A 143 27.15 -42.97 2.13
C HIS A 143 27.14 -41.46 1.93
N SER A 144 25.96 -40.90 1.62
CA SER A 144 25.76 -39.47 1.57
C SER A 144 24.66 -39.00 2.51
N PHE A 145 24.88 -37.86 3.16
CA PHE A 145 23.89 -37.13 3.93
C PHE A 145 23.76 -35.71 3.36
N THR A 146 22.54 -35.24 3.11
CA THR A 146 22.30 -33.92 2.52
C THR A 146 21.39 -33.09 3.41
N VAL A 147 21.75 -31.82 3.58
CA VAL A 147 20.95 -30.81 4.30
C VAL A 147 20.85 -29.54 3.45
N MET A 148 19.72 -28.85 3.53
CA MET A 148 19.57 -27.50 2.96
C MET A 148 20.04 -26.50 4.01
N VAL A 149 21.00 -25.66 3.65
CA VAL A 149 21.58 -24.65 4.53
C VAL A 149 21.35 -23.27 3.91
N PRO A 150 20.81 -22.28 4.65
CA PRO A 150 20.65 -20.93 4.14
C PRO A 150 22.00 -20.30 3.83
N TYR A 151 22.05 -19.51 2.74
CA TYR A 151 23.21 -18.72 2.33
C TYR A 151 23.76 -17.89 3.50
N GLU A 152 25.10 -17.83 3.59
CA GLU A 152 25.87 -17.16 4.65
C GLU A 152 25.70 -17.74 6.06
N SER A 153 24.89 -18.80 6.25
CA SER A 153 24.81 -19.46 7.55
C SER A 153 26.13 -20.14 7.87
N VAL A 154 26.59 -19.98 9.11
CA VAL A 154 27.75 -20.70 9.64
C VAL A 154 27.46 -22.20 9.60
N ILE A 155 28.39 -22.99 9.09
CA ILE A 155 28.28 -24.43 8.99
C ILE A 155 29.00 -25.06 10.18
N GLU A 156 28.25 -25.77 11.02
CA GLU A 156 28.82 -26.63 12.04
C GLU A 156 29.16 -28.00 11.43
N PRO A 157 30.38 -28.53 11.63
CA PRO A 157 30.76 -29.84 11.11
C PRO A 157 29.83 -30.94 11.62
N MET A 158 29.37 -31.80 10.71
CA MET A 158 28.58 -32.97 11.10
C MET A 158 29.41 -33.92 11.97
N ASP A 159 28.88 -34.29 13.14
CA ASP A 159 29.46 -35.34 13.98
C ASP A 159 29.37 -36.70 13.28
N TYR A 160 30.51 -37.36 13.10
CA TYR A 160 30.59 -38.71 12.54
C TYR A 160 31.00 -39.73 13.61
N PRO A 161 30.33 -40.89 13.73
CA PRO A 161 30.60 -41.86 14.78
C PRO A 161 32.04 -42.38 14.72
N LYS A 162 32.70 -42.43 15.88
CA LYS A 162 33.99 -43.11 16.02
C LYS A 162 33.78 -44.60 15.78
N LYS A 163 34.56 -45.16 14.86
CA LYS A 163 34.60 -46.60 14.60
C LYS A 163 35.85 -47.17 15.26
N ASP A 164 35.72 -48.27 15.97
CA ASP A 164 36.85 -48.90 16.65
C ASP A 164 38.00 -49.15 15.65
N HIS A 165 39.20 -48.73 16.05
CA HIS A 165 40.43 -48.80 15.26
C HIS A 165 40.52 -47.86 14.04
N TYR A 166 39.59 -46.91 13.87
CA TYR A 166 39.65 -45.87 12.84
C TYR A 166 39.47 -44.47 13.47
N ALA A 167 40.26 -43.50 12.99
CA ALA A 167 40.11 -42.08 13.35
C ALA A 167 39.43 -41.33 12.20
N PHE A 168 38.40 -40.54 12.53
CA PHE A 168 37.78 -39.61 11.58
C PHE A 168 38.61 -38.32 11.56
N SER A 169 39.12 -37.95 10.38
CA SER A 169 40.03 -36.81 10.20
C SER A 169 39.31 -35.47 10.01
N GLY A 170 37.98 -35.49 9.92
CA GLY A 170 37.16 -34.33 9.59
C GLY A 170 36.68 -34.35 8.14
N TRP A 171 35.95 -33.31 7.76
CA TRP A 171 35.39 -33.15 6.43
C TRP A 171 36.32 -32.28 5.56
N GLU A 172 36.86 -32.86 4.50
CA GLU A 172 37.63 -32.15 3.48
C GLU A 172 36.70 -31.28 2.61
N GLY A 173 37.08 -30.02 2.42
CA GLY A 173 36.32 -29.07 1.61
C GLY A 173 35.12 -28.41 2.31
N LEU A 174 34.92 -28.60 3.62
CA LEU A 174 33.83 -27.95 4.37
C LEU A 174 34.09 -26.44 4.53
N PRO A 175 33.26 -25.56 3.94
CA PRO A 175 33.41 -24.12 4.11
C PRO A 175 32.90 -23.68 5.48
N GLU A 176 33.38 -22.52 5.96
CA GLU A 176 32.95 -21.92 7.23
C GLU A 176 31.48 -21.45 7.18
N THR A 177 31.05 -20.95 6.02
CA THR A 177 29.68 -20.50 5.76
C THR A 177 29.15 -21.10 4.46
N MET A 178 27.83 -21.28 4.37
CA MET A 178 27.22 -21.78 3.14
C MET A 178 27.39 -20.79 1.98
N PRO A 179 28.05 -21.18 0.87
CA PRO A 179 28.20 -20.33 -0.29
C PRO A 179 26.91 -20.28 -1.11
N ASP A 180 26.92 -19.50 -2.19
CA ASP A 180 25.80 -19.31 -3.11
C ASP A 180 25.59 -20.46 -4.12
N HIS A 181 26.05 -21.65 -3.76
CA HIS A 181 25.96 -22.85 -4.59
C HIS A 181 26.01 -24.11 -3.71
N ASP A 182 25.60 -25.24 -4.30
CA ASP A 182 25.63 -26.52 -3.60
C ASP A 182 27.08 -26.96 -3.34
N VAL A 183 27.32 -27.53 -2.16
CA VAL A 183 28.64 -27.98 -1.69
C VAL A 183 28.61 -29.48 -1.45
N THR A 184 29.71 -30.15 -1.82
CA THR A 184 29.98 -31.55 -1.45
C THR A 184 31.30 -31.63 -0.72
N VAL A 185 31.33 -32.35 0.40
CA VAL A 185 32.50 -32.53 1.26
C VAL A 185 32.74 -34.02 1.49
N GLU A 186 33.99 -34.40 1.71
CA GLU A 186 34.41 -35.80 1.82
C GLU A 186 35.02 -36.10 3.20
N GLY A 187 34.79 -37.30 3.73
CA GLY A 187 35.24 -37.71 5.07
C GLY A 187 35.40 -39.20 5.28
#